data_AF-A0A1G0XDF4-F1
#
_entry.id   AF-A0A1G0XDF4-F1
#
_cell.length_a   1.000
_cell.length_b   1.000
_cell.length_c   1.000
_cell.angle_alpha   90.00
_cell.angle_beta   90.00
_cell.angle_gamma   90.00
#
_symmetry.space_group_name_H-M   'P 1'
#
loop_
_entity.id
_entity.type
_entity.pdbx_description
1 polymer ?
#
loop_
_entity_poly.entity_id
_entity_poly.type
_entity_poly.pdbx_seq_one_letter_code
_entity_poly.pdbx_strand_id
1 'polypeptide(L)'
;MDKAYIQIYTGNGKGKTTASLGLCLRALSCGMRVFYGQFLKSGESSEFSILKEFEKFDYRSFGPARFICGRGPSEEELKAALESIENIITSVSSGNYDIIVLDEIFPALNAGLIPESAVENIVKSRNESTELILTGRGAPESIIAMADLVTEMREIRHYWEKGVSARKGIEK
;
A
#
# COMPACT_ATOMS: atom_id res chain seq x y z
N MET A 1 -8.83 -5.94 -18.97
CA MET A 1 -8.84 -4.47 -18.79
C MET A 1 -8.21 -3.88 -20.03
N ASP A 2 -8.81 -2.88 -20.67
CA ASP A 2 -8.27 -2.30 -21.91
C ASP A 2 -7.11 -1.32 -21.66
N LYS A 3 -7.06 -0.70 -20.46
CA LYS A 3 -5.96 0.14 -19.98
C LYS A 3 -5.90 0.12 -18.44
N ALA A 4 -4.70 0.06 -17.87
CA ALA A 4 -4.47 0.18 -16.43
C ALA A 4 -3.73 1.47 -16.06
N TYR A 5 -3.99 1.96 -14.85
CA TYR A 5 -3.61 3.27 -14.36
C TYR A 5 -2.90 3.20 -13.00
N ILE A 6 -2.35 4.34 -12.58
CA ILE A 6 -1.69 4.53 -11.28
C ILE A 6 -2.58 5.40 -10.41
N GLN A 7 -2.90 4.91 -9.21
CA GLN A 7 -3.73 5.59 -8.23
C GLN A 7 -2.95 5.87 -6.94
N ILE A 8 -3.18 7.04 -6.36
CA ILE A 8 -2.63 7.43 -5.07
C ILE A 8 -3.76 7.77 -4.11
N TYR A 9 -3.79 7.09 -2.95
CA TYR A 9 -4.68 7.42 -1.84
C TYR A 9 -3.86 7.98 -0.68
N THR A 10 -3.87 9.31 -0.54
CA THR A 10 -3.06 10.02 0.46
C THR A 10 -3.90 10.91 1.37
N GLY A 11 -3.27 11.80 2.14
CA GLY A 11 -3.93 12.72 3.06
C GLY A 11 -4.06 12.20 4.49
N ASN A 12 -4.45 13.11 5.38
CA ASN A 12 -4.45 12.86 6.82
C ASN A 12 -5.72 12.20 7.38
N GLY A 13 -6.79 12.12 6.59
CA GLY A 13 -8.03 11.47 6.97
C GLY A 13 -7.94 9.96 7.00
N LYS A 14 -8.80 9.34 7.83
CA LYS A 14 -9.06 7.89 7.79
C LYS A 14 -9.70 7.51 6.45
N GLY A 15 -9.26 6.40 5.87
CA GLY A 15 -9.96 5.77 4.74
C GLY A 15 -9.07 5.14 3.67
N LYS A 16 -7.77 5.47 3.63
CA LYS A 16 -6.86 5.14 2.51
C LYS A 16 -6.77 3.64 2.27
N THR A 17 -6.34 2.92 3.30
CA THR A 17 -6.26 1.46 3.35
C THR A 17 -7.63 0.80 3.15
N THR A 18 -8.70 1.32 3.75
CA THR A 18 -10.04 0.74 3.56
C THR A 18 -10.56 0.92 2.13
N ALA A 19 -10.20 2.01 1.45
CA ALA A 19 -10.56 2.25 0.06
C ALA A 19 -9.79 1.32 -0.89
N SER A 20 -8.49 1.10 -0.66
CA SER A 20 -7.71 0.13 -1.44
C SER A 20 -8.21 -1.30 -1.22
N LEU A 21 -8.53 -1.70 0.02
CA LEU A 21 -9.14 -2.99 0.32
C LEU A 21 -10.50 -3.19 -0.37
N GLY A 22 -11.34 -2.14 -0.38
CA GLY A 22 -12.63 -2.17 -1.10
C GLY A 22 -12.46 -2.35 -2.61
N LEU A 23 -11.43 -1.74 -3.19
CA LEU A 23 -11.07 -1.94 -4.60
C LEU A 23 -10.60 -3.38 -4.86
N CYS A 24 -9.76 -3.94 -3.99
CA CYS A 24 -9.34 -5.34 -4.08
C CYS A 24 -10.53 -6.30 -4.06
N LEU A 25 -11.47 -6.11 -3.13
CA LEU A 25 -12.67 -6.92 -3.04
C LEU A 25 -13.50 -6.85 -4.34
N ARG A 26 -13.66 -5.65 -4.91
CA ARG A 26 -14.35 -5.47 -6.20
C ARG A 26 -13.66 -6.23 -7.32
N ALA A 27 -12.33 -6.13 -7.43
CA ALA A 27 -11.56 -6.78 -8.47
C ALA A 27 -11.60 -8.31 -8.36
N LEU A 28 -11.40 -8.84 -7.15
CA LEU A 28 -11.50 -10.27 -6.87
C LEU A 28 -12.89 -10.82 -7.18
N SER A 29 -13.95 -10.06 -6.88
CA SER A 29 -15.34 -10.42 -7.22
C SER A 29 -15.59 -10.47 -8.72
N CYS A 30 -14.77 -9.79 -9.53
CA CYS A 30 -14.76 -9.88 -10.99
C CYS A 30 -13.78 -10.92 -11.53
N GLY A 31 -13.17 -11.75 -10.66
CA GLY A 31 -12.24 -12.81 -11.05
C GLY A 31 -10.84 -12.32 -11.41
N MET A 32 -10.48 -11.08 -11.08
CA MET A 32 -9.14 -10.53 -11.29
C MET A 32 -8.15 -11.05 -10.26
N ARG A 33 -6.86 -11.07 -10.60
CA ARG A 33 -5.78 -11.40 -9.66
C ARG A 33 -5.23 -10.15 -9.00
N VAL A 34 -5.13 -10.19 -7.68
CA VAL A 34 -4.73 -9.07 -6.85
C VAL A 34 -3.51 -9.43 -6.01
N PHE A 35 -2.52 -8.56 -6.00
CA PHE A 35 -1.43 -8.60 -5.01
C PHE A 35 -1.53 -7.41 -4.07
N TYR A 36 -1.42 -7.67 -2.77
CA TYR A 36 -1.47 -6.67 -1.71
C TYR A 36 -0.18 -6.72 -0.89
N GLY A 37 0.67 -5.72 -1.09
CA GLY A 37 1.86 -5.46 -0.30
C GLY A 37 1.57 -4.43 0.79
N GLN A 38 1.84 -4.75 2.05
CA GLN A 38 1.64 -3.82 3.17
C GLN A 38 2.95 -3.50 3.88
N PHE A 39 3.34 -2.23 3.89
CA PHE A 39 4.54 -1.78 4.58
C PHE A 39 4.27 -1.48 6.07
N LEU A 40 5.35 -1.48 6.88
CA LEU A 40 5.34 -1.09 8.30
C LEU A 40 4.38 -1.90 9.18
N LYS A 41 4.08 -3.14 8.78
CA LYS A 41 3.21 -4.05 9.54
C LYS A 41 3.83 -5.43 9.54
N SER A 42 3.60 -6.18 10.63
CA SER A 42 3.94 -7.60 10.69
C SER A 42 2.73 -8.40 11.13
N GLY A 43 2.67 -9.66 10.69
CA GLY A 43 1.65 -10.60 11.13
C GLY A 43 0.36 -10.51 10.31
N GLU A 44 -0.66 -11.22 10.78
CA GLU A 44 -1.94 -11.27 10.09
C GLU A 44 -2.83 -10.10 10.50
N SER A 45 -3.26 -9.31 9.52
CA SER A 45 -4.33 -8.32 9.73
C SER A 45 -5.69 -9.00 9.61
N SER A 46 -6.61 -8.65 10.52
CA SER A 46 -8.02 -9.06 10.47
C SER A 46 -8.68 -8.66 9.14
N GLU A 47 -8.18 -7.60 8.52
CA GLU A 47 -8.63 -7.05 7.22
C GLU A 47 -8.55 -8.05 6.06
N PHE A 48 -7.64 -9.03 6.13
CA PHE A 48 -7.39 -9.96 5.03
C PHE A 48 -8.02 -11.33 5.23
N SER A 49 -8.63 -11.63 6.38
CA SER A 49 -9.16 -12.99 6.66
C SER A 49 -10.12 -13.45 5.56
N ILE A 50 -11.03 -12.57 5.14
CA ILE A 50 -11.97 -12.82 4.05
C ILE A 50 -11.31 -12.81 2.67
N LEU A 51 -10.30 -11.96 2.46
CA LEU A 51 -9.64 -11.84 1.15
C LEU A 51 -8.75 -13.06 0.86
N LYS A 52 -8.18 -13.69 1.90
CA LYS A 52 -7.41 -14.93 1.79
C LYS A 52 -8.24 -16.15 1.35
N GLU A 53 -9.57 -16.07 1.41
CA GLU A 53 -10.45 -17.12 0.87
C GLU A 53 -10.46 -17.13 -0.67
N PHE A 54 -10.02 -16.04 -1.31
CA PHE A 54 -9.89 -15.98 -2.76
C PHE A 54 -8.54 -16.52 -3.21
N GLU A 55 -8.53 -17.58 -4.03
CA GLU A 55 -7.29 -18.17 -4.59
C GLU A 55 -6.45 -17.19 -5.43
N LYS A 56 -7.07 -16.11 -5.91
CA LYS A 56 -6.44 -15.07 -6.74
C LYS A 56 -5.95 -13.87 -5.93
N PHE A 57 -5.90 -13.98 -4.61
CA PHE A 57 -5.41 -12.93 -3.71
C PHE A 57 -4.07 -13.33 -3.09
N ASP A 58 -3.02 -12.59 -3.44
CA ASP A 58 -1.70 -12.71 -2.85
C ASP A 58 -1.44 -11.56 -1.87
N TYR A 59 -0.98 -11.88 -0.67
CA TYR A 59 -0.67 -10.89 0.37
C TYR A 59 0.75 -11.06 0.89
N ARG A 60 1.46 -9.94 1.06
CA ARG A 60 2.76 -9.90 1.73
C ARG A 60 2.88 -8.66 2.63
N SER A 61 3.47 -8.86 3.80
CA SER A 61 3.87 -7.77 4.69
C SER A 61 5.35 -7.46 4.53
N PHE A 62 5.69 -6.18 4.54
CA PHE A 62 7.05 -5.68 4.35
C PHE A 62 7.47 -4.78 5.51
N GLY A 63 8.68 -5.02 6.02
CA GLY A 63 9.23 -4.26 7.13
C GLY A 63 8.73 -4.72 8.51
N PRO A 64 9.21 -4.05 9.58
CA PRO A 64 9.02 -4.48 10.95
C PRO A 64 7.62 -4.14 11.48
N ALA A 65 7.17 -4.94 12.46
CA ALA A 65 5.95 -4.78 13.25
C ALA A 65 5.77 -3.44 13.98
N ARG A 66 6.88 -2.72 14.14
CA ARG A 66 7.08 -1.67 15.13
C ARG A 66 7.19 -0.34 14.43
N PHE A 67 6.59 0.67 15.04
CA PHE A 67 6.68 2.05 14.58
C PHE A 67 8.17 2.45 14.49
N ILE A 68 8.65 2.70 13.27
CA ILE A 68 10.04 3.12 13.01
C ILE A 68 10.16 4.65 13.14
N CYS A 69 9.04 5.38 12.99
CA CYS A 69 9.01 6.83 13.11
C CYS A 69 9.56 7.26 14.48
N GLY A 70 10.68 8.00 14.46
CA GLY A 70 11.33 8.54 15.65
C GLY A 70 12.69 7.91 15.99
N ARG A 71 12.93 6.64 15.64
CA ARG A 71 14.26 6.00 15.83
C ARG A 71 15.04 5.74 14.54
N GLY A 72 14.35 5.78 13.39
CA GLY A 72 14.92 5.37 12.11
C GLY A 72 15.09 3.84 11.98
N PRO A 73 15.24 3.34 10.75
CA PRO A 73 15.39 1.90 10.48
C PRO A 73 16.79 1.42 10.88
N SER A 74 16.89 0.17 11.35
CA SER A 74 18.20 -0.51 11.51
C SER A 74 18.75 -0.95 10.14
N GLU A 75 20.02 -1.30 10.08
CA GLU A 75 20.63 -1.86 8.86
C GLU A 75 19.92 -3.13 8.37
N GLU A 76 19.50 -4.00 9.30
CA GLU A 76 18.71 -5.20 8.97
C GLU A 76 17.34 -4.85 8.37
N GLU A 77 16.67 -3.82 8.90
CA GLU A 77 15.37 -3.36 8.41
C GLU A 77 15.50 -2.73 7.01
N LEU A 78 16.57 -1.96 6.78
CA LEU A 78 16.90 -1.42 5.45
C LEU A 78 17.17 -2.54 4.44
N LYS A 79 17.98 -3.53 4.81
CA LYS A 79 18.28 -4.66 3.93
C LYS A 79 17.02 -5.45 3.57
N ALA A 80 16.19 -5.79 4.56
CA ALA A 80 14.93 -6.49 4.32
C ALA A 80 13.96 -5.67 3.45
N ALA A 81 13.95 -4.34 3.61
CA ALA A 81 13.15 -3.46 2.77
C ALA A 81 13.64 -3.44 1.32
N LEU A 82 14.95 -3.43 1.08
CA LEU A 82 15.51 -3.50 -0.27
C LEU A 82 15.16 -4.83 -0.97
N GLU A 83 15.30 -5.96 -0.29
CA GLU A 83 14.88 -7.28 -0.81
C GLU A 83 13.38 -7.30 -1.11
N SER A 84 12.58 -6.62 -0.29
CA SER A 84 11.13 -6.48 -0.51
C SER A 84 10.82 -5.68 -1.77
N ILE A 85 11.57 -4.61 -2.03
CA ILE A 85 11.42 -3.78 -3.23
C ILE A 85 11.71 -4.58 -4.50
N GLU A 86 12.76 -5.41 -4.52
CA GLU A 86 13.07 -6.26 -5.68
C GLU A 86 11.93 -7.25 -6.00
N ASN A 87 11.33 -7.83 -4.96
CA ASN A 87 10.16 -8.70 -5.09
C ASN A 87 8.94 -7.94 -5.63
N ILE A 88 8.72 -6.70 -5.16
CA ILE A 88 7.64 -5.84 -5.65
C ILE A 88 7.86 -5.47 -7.11
N ILE A 89 9.07 -5.05 -7.49
CA ILE A 89 9.43 -4.74 -8.88
C ILE A 89 9.12 -5.93 -9.79
N THR A 90 9.58 -7.13 -9.39
CA THR A 90 9.27 -8.36 -10.12
C THR A 90 7.78 -8.57 -10.28
N SER A 91 7.00 -8.35 -9.22
CA SER A 91 5.54 -8.52 -9.23
C SER A 91 4.86 -7.52 -10.16
N VAL A 92 5.22 -6.23 -10.09
CA VAL A 92 4.62 -5.18 -10.95
C VAL A 92 5.02 -5.31 -12.41
N SER A 93 6.21 -5.81 -12.73
CA SER A 93 6.63 -6.01 -14.13
C SER A 93 6.05 -7.26 -14.77
N SER A 94 5.67 -8.27 -13.97
CA SER A 94 5.34 -9.60 -14.47
C SER A 94 4.10 -9.68 -15.37
N GLY A 95 3.15 -8.75 -15.21
CA GLY A 95 1.82 -8.85 -15.85
C GLY A 95 0.95 -9.98 -15.29
N ASN A 96 1.37 -10.66 -14.21
CA ASN A 96 0.62 -11.76 -13.60
C ASN A 96 -0.55 -11.30 -12.73
N TYR A 97 -0.54 -10.03 -12.33
CA TYR A 97 -1.55 -9.40 -11.48
C TYR A 97 -2.27 -8.32 -12.26
N ASP A 98 -3.59 -8.30 -12.16
CA ASP A 98 -4.39 -7.22 -12.72
C ASP A 98 -4.35 -5.99 -11.82
N ILE A 99 -4.26 -6.18 -10.50
CA ILE A 99 -4.17 -5.08 -9.52
C ILE A 99 -3.05 -5.35 -8.51
N ILE A 100 -2.25 -4.32 -8.24
CA ILE A 100 -1.25 -4.29 -7.18
C ILE A 100 -1.53 -3.12 -6.25
N VAL A 101 -1.66 -3.41 -4.94
CA VAL A 101 -1.73 -2.39 -3.89
C VAL A 101 -0.44 -2.42 -3.08
N LEU A 102 0.18 -1.25 -2.92
CA LEU A 102 1.30 -1.02 -2.01
C LEU A 102 0.85 -0.06 -0.90
N ASP A 103 0.36 -0.67 0.18
CA ASP A 103 -0.25 0.01 1.30
C ASP A 103 0.81 0.52 2.28
N GLU A 104 0.62 1.76 2.77
CA GLU A 104 1.54 2.47 3.66
C GLU A 104 2.98 2.62 3.11
N ILE A 105 3.14 2.62 1.78
CA ILE A 105 4.42 2.84 1.11
C ILE A 105 4.97 4.25 1.37
N PHE A 106 4.11 5.28 1.45
CA PHE A 106 4.57 6.65 1.70
C PHE A 106 5.08 6.84 3.14
N PRO A 107 4.43 6.34 4.20
CA PRO A 107 5.04 6.31 5.51
C PRO A 107 6.34 5.52 5.59
N ALA A 108 6.49 4.43 4.83
CA ALA A 108 7.76 3.70 4.74
C ALA A 108 8.87 4.58 4.15
N LEU A 109 8.58 5.30 3.06
CA LEU A 109 9.48 6.28 2.47
C LEU A 109 9.82 7.40 3.47
N ASN A 110 8.81 8.00 4.09
CA ASN A 110 8.98 9.12 5.02
C ASN A 110 9.72 8.72 6.32
N ALA A 111 9.68 7.44 6.69
CA ALA A 111 10.46 6.89 7.79
C ALA A 111 11.92 6.57 7.39
N GLY A 112 12.30 6.76 6.13
CA GLY A 112 13.62 6.43 5.58
C GLY A 112 13.84 4.93 5.37
N LEU A 113 12.79 4.10 5.42
CA LEU A 113 12.90 2.65 5.23
C LEU A 113 13.20 2.28 3.77
N ILE A 114 12.67 3.07 2.84
CA ILE A 114 12.94 2.93 1.40
C ILE A 114 13.25 4.31 0.81
N PRO A 115 14.13 4.40 -0.19
CA PRO A 115 14.38 5.66 -0.88
C PRO A 115 13.24 5.98 -1.85
N GLU A 116 13.04 7.26 -2.16
CA GLU A 116 12.05 7.71 -3.15
C GLU A 116 12.27 7.10 -4.53
N SER A 117 13.55 6.94 -4.93
CA SER A 117 13.93 6.30 -6.18
C SER A 117 13.42 4.85 -6.31
N ALA A 118 13.22 4.14 -5.20
CA ALA A 118 12.61 2.82 -5.22
C ALA A 118 11.13 2.88 -5.62
N VAL A 119 10.38 3.87 -5.11
CA VAL A 119 8.97 4.08 -5.46
C VAL A 119 8.85 4.50 -6.93
N GLU A 120 9.70 5.41 -7.40
CA GLU A 120 9.74 5.77 -8.83
C GLU A 120 10.02 4.55 -9.72
N ASN A 121 10.97 3.70 -9.31
CA ASN A 121 11.33 2.52 -10.09
C ASN A 121 10.17 1.51 -10.17
N ILE A 122 9.42 1.32 -9.08
CA ILE A 122 8.20 0.51 -9.06
C ILE A 122 7.19 1.05 -10.08
N VAL A 123 6.92 2.36 -10.06
CA VAL A 123 5.96 2.98 -10.97
C VAL A 123 6.41 2.83 -12.44
N LYS A 124 7.70 3.06 -12.72
CA LYS A 124 8.29 2.95 -14.07
C LYS A 124 8.36 1.51 -14.59
N SER A 125 8.55 0.54 -13.71
CA SER A 125 8.69 -0.89 -14.06
C SER A 125 7.35 -1.63 -14.17
N ARG A 126 6.25 -0.98 -13.78
CA ARG A 126 4.89 -1.53 -13.85
C ARG A 126 4.53 -1.97 -15.27
N ASN A 127 3.95 -3.16 -15.38
CA ASN A 127 3.36 -3.65 -16.62
C ASN A 127 2.13 -2.80 -16.99
N GLU A 128 1.96 -2.46 -18.27
CA GLU A 128 0.88 -1.61 -18.75
C GLU A 128 -0.53 -2.17 -18.46
N SER A 129 -0.65 -3.49 -18.29
CA SER A 129 -1.91 -4.16 -17.95
C SER A 129 -2.23 -4.25 -16.45
N THR A 130 -1.33 -3.78 -15.57
CA THR A 130 -1.46 -3.90 -14.11
C THR A 130 -1.82 -2.58 -13.47
N GLU A 131 -2.99 -2.47 -12.83
CA GLU A 131 -3.38 -1.28 -12.05
C GLU A 131 -2.52 -1.19 -10.78
N LEU A 132 -1.94 -0.02 -10.50
CA LEU A 132 -1.08 0.19 -9.34
C LEU A 132 -1.70 1.20 -8.38
N ILE A 133 -1.85 0.82 -7.11
CA ILE A 133 -2.38 1.67 -6.06
C ILE A 133 -1.33 1.86 -4.99
N LEU A 134 -0.96 3.12 -4.72
CA LEU A 134 -0.04 3.50 -3.65
C LEU A 134 -0.83 4.23 -2.56
N THR A 135 -0.63 3.84 -1.30
CA THR A 135 -1.35 4.48 -0.19
C THR A 135 -0.42 5.03 0.89
N GLY A 136 -0.97 5.91 1.70
CA GLY A 136 -0.36 6.37 2.94
C GLY A 136 -0.22 7.89 2.99
N ARG A 137 0.19 8.39 4.16
CA ARG A 137 0.34 9.83 4.40
C ARG A 137 1.62 10.37 3.77
N GLY A 138 1.56 11.60 3.26
CA GLY A 138 2.73 12.33 2.78
C GLY A 138 3.30 11.76 1.49
N ALA A 139 2.46 11.57 0.47
CA ALA A 139 2.93 11.22 -0.87
C ALA A 139 3.79 12.38 -1.43
N PRO A 140 5.03 12.12 -1.91
CA PRO A 140 5.87 13.15 -2.51
C PRO A 140 5.26 13.73 -3.79
N GLU A 141 5.47 15.03 -4.05
CA GLU A 141 4.95 15.70 -5.26
C GLU A 141 5.46 15.06 -6.56
N SER A 142 6.71 14.62 -6.56
CA SER A 142 7.35 13.87 -7.65
C SER A 142 6.56 12.60 -8.03
N ILE A 143 6.13 11.82 -7.03
CA ILE A 143 5.36 10.60 -7.21
C ILE A 143 3.90 10.92 -7.57
N ILE A 144 3.32 11.96 -6.97
CA ILE A 144 1.98 12.46 -7.32
C ILE A 144 1.89 12.82 -8.80
N ALA A 145 2.91 13.47 -9.35
CA ALA A 145 2.95 13.85 -10.75
C ALA A 145 2.99 12.65 -11.73
N MET A 146 3.34 11.45 -11.24
CA MET A 146 3.36 10.21 -12.04
C MET A 146 2.03 9.46 -12.03
N ALA A 147 1.08 9.85 -11.17
CA ALA A 147 -0.19 9.14 -11.01
C ALA A 147 -1.29 9.69 -11.93
N ASP A 148 -2.18 8.80 -12.38
CA ASP A 148 -3.34 9.15 -13.18
C ASP A 148 -4.54 9.59 -12.31
N LEU A 149 -4.62 9.06 -11.09
CA LEU A 149 -5.64 9.40 -10.11
C LEU A 149 -5.01 9.66 -8.75
N VAL A 150 -5.35 10.79 -8.13
CA VAL A 150 -4.91 11.13 -6.79
C VAL A 150 -6.11 11.53 -5.95
N THR A 151 -6.33 10.83 -4.85
CA THR A 151 -7.35 11.16 -3.85
C THR A 151 -6.69 11.55 -2.54
N GLU A 152 -6.93 12.78 -2.11
CA GLU A 152 -6.55 13.26 -0.78
C GLU A 152 -7.71 13.07 0.20
N MET A 153 -7.54 12.16 1.15
CA MET A 153 -8.46 12.01 2.26
C MET A 153 -8.15 13.09 3.29
N ARG A 154 -8.99 14.12 3.36
CA ARG A 154 -8.86 15.20 4.34
C ARG A 154 -9.57 14.84 5.64
N GLU A 155 -8.90 15.06 6.76
CA GLU A 155 -9.50 14.88 8.08
C GLU A 155 -10.38 16.09 8.39
N ILE A 156 -11.69 15.96 8.20
CA ILE A 156 -12.66 17.00 8.56
C ILE A 156 -13.02 16.92 10.06
N ARG A 157 -13.08 15.70 10.60
CA ARG A 157 -13.30 15.41 12.02
C ARG A 157 -12.91 13.96 12.28
N HIS A 158 -12.34 13.67 13.45
CA HIS A 158 -12.06 12.29 13.87
C HIS A 158 -12.45 12.06 15.33
N TYR A 159 -13.14 10.95 15.65
CA TYR A 159 -13.55 10.66 17.05
C TYR A 159 -12.38 10.41 18.00
N TRP A 160 -11.18 10.15 17.46
CA TRP A 160 -9.93 10.15 18.23
C TRP A 160 -9.71 11.47 18.97
N GLU A 161 -10.07 12.61 18.37
CA GLU A 161 -9.96 13.94 18.99
C GLU A 161 -10.84 14.06 20.25
N LYS A 162 -11.84 13.18 20.38
CA LYS A 162 -12.72 13.06 21.54
C LYS A 162 -12.29 11.93 22.50
N GLY A 163 -11.09 11.40 22.33
CA GLY A 163 -10.54 10.32 23.17
C GLY A 163 -11.09 8.92 22.87
N VAL A 164 -11.77 8.72 21.73
CA VAL A 164 -12.24 7.38 21.34
C VAL A 164 -11.08 6.55 20.82
N SER A 165 -10.70 5.53 21.59
CA SER A 165 -9.67 4.55 21.23
C SER A 165 -10.06 3.66 20.04
N ALA A 166 -9.07 3.03 19.42
CA ALA A 166 -9.25 2.08 18.33
C ALA A 166 -10.09 0.85 18.71
N ARG A 167 -11.06 0.51 17.86
CA ARG A 167 -12.10 -0.51 18.03
C ARG A 167 -11.95 -1.65 17.02
N LYS A 168 -12.31 -2.86 17.45
CA LYS A 168 -12.31 -4.06 16.61
C LYS A 168 -13.31 -3.93 15.46
N GLY A 169 -12.89 -4.27 14.25
CA GLY A 169 -13.64 -4.17 13.01
C GLY A 169 -13.70 -2.77 12.40
N ILE A 170 -13.12 -1.74 13.05
CA ILE A 170 -13.15 -0.36 12.55
C ILE A 170 -11.74 0.25 12.40
N GLU A 171 -10.87 0.05 13.40
CA GLU A 171 -9.45 0.44 13.38
C GLU A 171 -8.49 -0.73 13.65
N LYS A 172 -9.00 -1.85 14.20
CA LYS A 172 -8.25 -3.07 14.57
C LYS A 172 -8.94 -4.32 14.02
#